data_AF-A0A5U8SV48-F1
#
_entry.id   AF-A0A5U8SV48-F1
#
_cell.length_a   1.000
_cell.length_b   1.000
_cell.length_c   1.000
_cell.angle_alpha   90.00
_cell.angle_beta   90.00
_cell.angle_gamma   90.00
#
_symmetry.space_group_name_H-M   'P 1'
#
loop_
_entity.id
_entity.type
_entity.pdbx_description
1 polymer ?
#
loop_
_entity_poly.entity_id
_entity_poly.type
_entity_poly.pdbx_seq_one_letter_code
_entity_poly.pdbx_strand_id
1 'polypeptide(L)' 'MLTDSRSFLSYTRHEYFRRILCNMLGTLAVNGEIPADENMLGQMVRDICFNNAQRYFSAAKGE' A
#
# COMPACT_ATOMS: atom_id res chain seq x y z
N MET A 1 -1.89 -5.24 2.65
CA MET A 1 -1.91 -6.57 2.00
C MET A 1 -1.23 -7.58 2.91
N LEU A 2 -1.68 -8.83 2.92
CA LEU A 2 -1.06 -9.95 3.63
C LEU A 2 -0.96 -11.15 2.68
N THR A 3 0.08 -11.99 2.77
CA THR A 3 0.29 -13.06 1.77
C THR A 3 -0.66 -14.24 1.93
N ASP A 4 -1.13 -14.49 3.15
CA ASP A 4 -1.89 -15.68 3.56
C ASP A 4 -1.29 -16.99 3.03
N SER A 5 0.04 -17.10 3.14
CA SER A 5 0.79 -18.20 2.55
C SER A 5 1.71 -18.84 3.57
N ARG A 6 1.87 -20.16 3.45
CA ARG A 6 2.85 -20.94 4.21
C ARG A 6 4.22 -21.05 3.52
N SER A 7 4.39 -20.41 2.35
CA SER A 7 5.64 -20.43 1.58
C SER A 7 6.49 -19.19 1.85
N PHE A 8 7.79 -19.38 2.10
CA PHE A 8 8.75 -18.30 2.24
C PHE A 8 8.93 -17.46 0.96
N LEU A 9 8.63 -18.03 -0.22
CA LEU A 9 8.73 -17.32 -1.50
C LEU A 9 7.51 -16.43 -1.80
N SER A 10 6.53 -16.39 -0.90
CA SER A 10 5.26 -15.70 -1.14
C SER A 10 5.35 -14.17 -1.05
N TYR A 11 6.45 -13.59 -0.57
CA TYR A 11 6.57 -12.15 -0.38
C TYR A 11 6.52 -11.34 -1.69
N THR A 12 6.82 -11.95 -2.84
CA THR A 12 6.62 -11.33 -4.15
C THR A 12 5.15 -10.97 -4.42
N ARG A 13 4.19 -11.58 -3.70
CA ARG A 13 2.77 -11.17 -3.73
C ARG A 13 2.57 -9.74 -3.23
N HIS A 14 3.39 -9.26 -2.30
CA HIS A 14 3.36 -7.85 -1.88
C HIS A 14 3.84 -6.93 -2.99
N GLU A 15 4.85 -7.33 -3.75
CA GLU A 15 5.29 -6.55 -4.92
C GLU A 15 4.19 -6.48 -5.97
N TYR A 16 3.54 -7.61 -6.27
CA TYR A 16 2.42 -7.67 -7.21
C TYR A 16 1.27 -6.72 -6.78
N PHE A 17 0.88 -6.77 -5.51
CA PHE A 17 -0.08 -5.83 -4.93
C PHE A 17 0.35 -4.36 -5.09
N ARG A 18 1.61 -4.04 -4.79
CA ARG A 18 2.14 -2.67 -4.90
C ARG A 18 2.09 -2.15 -6.34
N ARG A 19 2.43 -2.99 -7.32
CA ARG A 19 2.37 -2.64 -8.75
C ARG A 19 0.95 -2.33 -9.19
N ILE A 20 -0.03 -3.16 -8.80
CA ILE A 20 -1.44 -2.93 -9.11
C ILE A 20 -1.93 -1.62 -8.46
N LEU A 21 -1.63 -1.42 -7.18
CA LEU A 21 -2.01 -0.20 -6.45
C LEU A 21 -1.45 1.06 -7.09
N CYS A 22 -0.13 1.09 -7.36
CA CYS A 22 0.51 2.25 -7.96
C CYS A 22 0.02 2.51 -9.39
N ASN A 23 -0.24 1.46 -10.17
CA ASN A 23 -0.82 1.62 -11.50
C ASN A 23 -2.22 2.23 -11.43
N MET A 24 -3.08 1.73 -10.54
CA MET A 24 -4.42 2.27 -10.34
C MET A 24 -4.37 3.75 -9.94
N LEU A 25 -3.58 4.11 -8.93
CA LEU A 25 -3.45 5.50 -8.48
C LEU A 25 -2.87 6.40 -9.58
N GLY A 26 -1.86 5.92 -10.31
CA GLY A 26 -1.27 6.64 -11.44
C GLY A 26 -2.28 6.91 -12.55
N THR A 27 -3.10 5.91 -12.92
CA THR A 27 -4.17 6.08 -13.92
C THR A 27 -5.20 7.11 -13.47
N LEU A 28 -5.66 7.04 -12.22
CA LEU A 28 -6.62 8.02 -11.67
C LEU A 28 -6.04 9.44 -11.69
N ALA A 29 -4.76 9.60 -11.35
CA ALA A 29 -4.09 10.89 -11.37
C ALA A 29 -3.95 11.45 -12.80
N VAL A 30 -3.57 10.61 -13.77
CA VAL A 30 -3.47 11.00 -15.19
C VAL A 30 -4.83 11.36 -15.78
N ASN A 31 -5.89 10.66 -15.39
CA ASN A 31 -7.26 10.95 -15.82
C ASN A 31 -7.85 12.21 -15.17
N GLY A 32 -7.17 12.81 -14.18
CA GLY A 32 -7.68 13.96 -13.43
C GLY A 32 -8.80 13.61 -12.44
N GLU A 33 -8.97 12.34 -12.10
CA GLU A 33 -9.97 11.88 -11.11
C GLU A 33 -9.51 12.14 -9.67
N ILE A 34 -8.20 12.19 -9.45
CA ILE A 34 -7.56 12.56 -8.19
C ILE A 34 -6.43 13.59 -8.44
N PRO A 35 -6.06 14.42 -7.45
CA PRO A 35 -4.94 15.35 -7.59
C PRO A 35 -3.62 14.62 -7.89
N ALA A 36 -2.90 15.08 -8.91
CA ALA A 36 -1.57 14.60 -9.28
C ALA A 36 -0.47 15.21 -8.38
N ASP A 37 -0.65 15.13 -7.06
CA ASP A 37 0.32 15.57 -6.06
C ASP A 37 1.18 14.38 -5.60
N GLU A 38 2.44 14.36 -6.02
CA GLU A 38 3.38 13.28 -5.71
C GLU A 38 3.66 13.13 -4.20
N ASN A 39 3.64 14.22 -3.43
CA ASN A 39 3.86 14.14 -1.99
C ASN A 39 2.68 13.45 -1.30
N MET A 40 1.45 13.86 -1.66
CA MET A 40 0.23 13.27 -1.13
C MET A 40 0.10 11.80 -1.54
N LEU A 41 0.28 11.48 -2.82
CA LEU A 41 0.17 10.12 -3.34
C LEU A 41 1.30 9.23 -2.80
N GLY A 42 2.53 9.74 -2.75
CA GLY A 42 3.67 9.02 -2.18
C GLY A 42 3.45 8.69 -0.70
N GLN A 43 2.89 9.62 0.07
CA GLN A 43 2.53 9.37 1.46
C GLN A 43 1.42 8.32 1.58
N MET A 44 0.36 8.42 0.78
CA MET A 44 -0.72 7.44 0.72
C MET A 44 -0.21 6.03 0.41
N VAL A 45 0.68 5.89 -0.59
CA VAL A 45 1.28 4.59 -0.95
C VAL A 45 2.09 4.03 0.22
N ARG A 46 2.93 4.82 0.89
CA ARG A 46 3.69 4.40 2.08
C ARG A 46 2.76 3.94 3.21
N ASP A 47 1.69 4.69 3.44
CA ASP A 47 0.70 4.36 4.47
C ASP A 47 -0.02 3.04 4.16
N ILE A 48 -0.51 2.84 2.93
CA ILE A 48 -1.18 1.60 2.52
C ILE A 48 -0.22 0.40 2.54
N CYS A 49 1.03 0.60 2.12
CA CYS A 49 2.00 -0.48 1.99
C CYS A 49 2.58 -0.96 3.33
N PHE A 50 2.57 -0.11 4.36
CA PHE A 50 3.14 -0.47 5.67
C PHE A 50 2.54 0.31 6.85
N ASN A 51 2.62 1.65 6.85
CA ASN A 51 2.42 2.41 8.09
C ASN A 51 1.02 2.25 8.70
N ASN A 52 -0.02 2.08 7.87
CA ASN A 52 -1.38 1.83 8.35
C ASN A 52 -1.45 0.51 9.12
N ALA A 53 -0.89 -0.57 8.57
CA ALA A 53 -0.87 -1.86 9.24
C ALA A 53 -0.05 -1.79 10.54
N GLN A 54 1.12 -1.14 10.51
CA GLN A 54 1.93 -0.93 11.70
C GLN A 54 1.13 -0.19 12.78
N ARG A 55 0.56 0.98 12.48
CA ARG A 55 -0.24 1.77 13.43
C ARG A 55 -1.43 0.98 13.97
N TYR A 56 -2.16 0.31 13.09
CA TYR A 56 -3.37 -0.45 13.44
C TYR A 56 -3.07 -1.60 14.41
N PHE A 57 -2.05 -2.41 14.12
CA PHE A 57 -1.68 -3.54 14.97
C PHE A 57 -0.83 -3.16 16.18
N SER A 58 -0.12 -2.02 16.14
CA SER A 58 0.54 -1.45 17.32
C SER A 58 -0.48 -0.89 18.31
N ALA A 59 -1.54 -0.20 17.86
CA ALA A 59 -2.60 0.28 18.74
C ALA A 59 -3.41 -0.87 19.39
N ALA A 60 -3.47 -2.03 18.73
CA ALA A 60 -4.09 -3.23 19.29
C ALA A 60 -3.21 -3.95 20.34
N LYS A 61 -1.91 -3.66 20.38
CA LYS A 61 -1.03 -4.07 21.48
C LYS A 61 -1.11 -2.99 22.56
N GLY A 62 -2.12 -3.07 23.42
CA GLY A 62 -2.19 -2.23 24.61
C GLY A 62 -0.97 -2.46 25.51
N GLU A 63 -0.02 -1.53 25.46
CA GLU A 63 0.84 -1.16 26.58
C GLU A 63 0.33 0.15 27.17
#